data_AF-A0A1H3HT26-F1
#
_entry.id   AF-A0A1H3HT26-F1
#
_cell.length_a   1.000
_cell.length_b   1.000
_cell.length_c   1.000
_cell.angle_alpha   90.00
_cell.angle_beta   90.00
_cell.angle_gamma   90.00
#
_symmetry.space_group_name_H-M   'P 1'
#
loop_
_entity.id
_entity.type
_entity.pdbx_description
1 polymer ?
#
loop_
_entity_poly.entity_id
_entity_poly.type
_entity_poly.pdbx_seq_one_letter_code
_entity_poly.pdbx_strand_id
1 'polypeptide(L)'
;MATPPRLSESEPDDEGMEFDTGRRRFLELAGVGAAATLAGCNTGQTEQTTDSTATNGGAATVTAAVEPDQEQLQERESAIRSELDSGNISQSEARAQFRDAQSELRQEALAAFEEQASEAGISVEDSVDQFGVVLVSGPAAALIGALDFDGVTALLPESTFEEAQSQAQTATTTASQ
;
A
#
# COMPACT_ATOMS: atom_id res chain seq x y z
N MET A 1 -15.95 31.80 48.76
CA MET A 1 -17.23 32.47 49.09
C MET A 1 -18.02 32.63 47.78
N ALA A 2 -19.32 32.91 47.83
CA ALA A 2 -20.21 32.65 46.70
C ALA A 2 -20.04 33.59 45.48
N THR A 3 -20.39 33.02 44.32
CA THR A 3 -20.53 33.61 42.97
C THR A 3 -21.82 34.48 42.87
N PRO A 4 -22.16 35.14 41.73
CA PRO A 4 -22.40 36.61 41.72
C PRO A 4 -23.90 36.99 41.58
N PRO A 5 -24.50 37.26 40.38
CA PRO A 5 -24.27 38.27 39.32
C PRO A 5 -25.48 39.19 39.08
N ARG A 6 -25.49 39.94 37.94
CA ARG A 6 -26.58 40.09 36.92
C ARG A 6 -26.84 41.53 36.43
N LEU A 7 -27.30 41.77 35.19
CA LEU A 7 -27.17 41.04 33.90
C LEU A 7 -27.58 42.01 32.74
N SER A 8 -28.25 41.50 31.70
CA SER A 8 -28.82 42.15 30.50
C SER A 8 -27.81 42.43 29.37
N GLU A 9 -28.06 42.07 28.10
CA GLU A 9 -29.16 41.29 27.45
C GLU A 9 -28.56 40.64 26.16
N SER A 10 -29.18 39.74 25.38
CA SER A 10 -30.61 39.49 25.07
C SER A 10 -30.95 38.00 24.84
N GLU A 11 -32.24 37.69 24.74
CA GLU A 11 -32.92 36.40 24.46
C GLU A 11 -32.86 36.01 22.94
N PRO A 12 -33.54 34.94 22.43
CA PRO A 12 -34.31 33.83 23.04
C PRO A 12 -33.81 32.40 22.62
N ASP A 13 -34.17 31.23 23.19
CA ASP A 13 -35.43 30.63 23.70
C ASP A 13 -36.50 30.34 22.59
N ASP A 14 -37.28 29.24 22.54
CA ASP A 14 -37.01 27.77 22.64
C ASP A 14 -38.00 27.06 21.63
N GLU A 15 -38.48 25.81 21.57
CA GLU A 15 -38.56 24.52 22.34
C GLU A 15 -38.81 23.38 21.31
N GLY A 16 -38.47 22.08 21.46
CA GLY A 16 -37.72 21.41 22.53
C GLY A 16 -38.07 19.92 22.80
N MET A 17 -38.19 19.01 21.81
CA MET A 17 -38.52 17.58 22.07
C MET A 17 -37.82 16.52 21.19
N GLU A 18 -37.25 15.49 21.84
CA GLU A 18 -36.76 14.22 21.28
C GLU A 18 -37.87 13.14 21.25
N PHE A 19 -37.60 11.95 20.70
CA PHE A 19 -37.62 10.67 21.45
C PHE A 19 -37.38 9.42 20.57
N ASP A 20 -36.22 8.79 20.81
CA ASP A 20 -35.92 7.35 20.95
C ASP A 20 -36.38 6.25 19.93
N THR A 21 -35.40 5.43 19.54
CA THR A 21 -35.43 3.98 19.22
C THR A 21 -36.62 3.34 18.49
N GLY A 22 -36.37 2.67 17.34
CA GLY A 22 -37.36 1.72 16.80
C GLY A 22 -37.00 0.87 15.57
N ARG A 23 -36.28 -0.24 15.75
CA ARG A 23 -36.05 -1.28 14.71
C ARG A 23 -37.36 -1.86 14.13
N ARG A 24 -37.81 -1.45 12.93
CA ARG A 24 -38.67 -2.21 11.96
C ARG A 24 -38.76 -1.40 10.64
N ARG A 25 -38.33 -1.90 9.47
CA ARG A 25 -38.78 -3.06 8.66
C ARG A 25 -40.04 -2.80 7.80
N PHE A 26 -39.84 -2.01 6.74
CA PHE A 26 -40.49 -2.10 5.41
C PHE A 26 -39.38 -1.71 4.41
N LEU A 27 -38.97 -2.46 3.38
CA LEU A 27 -39.62 -3.55 2.65
C LEU A 27 -40.98 -3.18 2.06
N GLU A 28 -40.95 -2.36 1.00
CA GLU A 28 -41.92 -2.49 -0.09
C GLU A 28 -41.19 -2.35 -1.43
N LEU A 29 -41.52 -3.22 -2.40
CA LEU A 29 -40.77 -3.42 -3.64
C LEU A 29 -41.78 -3.58 -4.79
N ALA A 30 -42.13 -2.48 -5.44
CA ALA A 30 -42.95 -2.43 -6.65
C ALA A 30 -42.81 -1.06 -7.34
N GLY A 31 -42.44 -1.03 -8.62
CA GLY A 31 -42.32 0.24 -9.36
C GLY A 31 -41.52 0.14 -10.66
N VAL A 32 -42.13 -0.38 -11.74
CA VAL A 32 -41.50 -0.39 -13.07
C VAL A 32 -41.58 1.02 -13.66
N GLY A 33 -40.42 1.64 -13.94
CA GLY A 33 -40.34 3.01 -14.46
C GLY A 33 -39.01 3.34 -15.11
N ALA A 34 -38.76 2.82 -16.32
CA ALA A 34 -37.53 3.10 -17.05
C ALA A 34 -37.57 4.47 -17.76
N ALA A 35 -36.71 5.39 -17.35
CA ALA A 35 -36.52 6.69 -18.00
C ALA A 35 -35.07 7.20 -17.84
N ALA A 36 -34.10 6.52 -18.46
CA ALA A 36 -32.70 6.92 -18.44
C ALA A 36 -32.43 8.10 -19.39
N THR A 37 -32.55 9.33 -18.89
CA THR A 37 -32.12 10.55 -19.61
C THR A 37 -30.75 11.00 -19.13
N LEU A 38 -29.80 11.08 -20.07
CA LEU A 38 -28.38 11.37 -19.80
C LEU A 38 -28.17 12.78 -19.22
N ALA A 39 -27.71 12.83 -17.97
CA ALA A 39 -26.98 13.95 -17.39
C ALA A 39 -25.81 13.37 -16.56
N GLY A 40 -24.61 13.91 -16.73
CA GLY A 40 -23.41 13.38 -16.07
C GLY A 40 -23.27 13.80 -14.60
N CYS A 41 -22.20 13.28 -13.99
CA CYS A 41 -21.70 13.51 -12.62
C CYS A 41 -22.23 12.56 -11.53
N ASN A 42 -21.28 11.74 -11.06
CA ASN A 42 -21.16 11.18 -9.70
C ASN A 42 -22.00 9.95 -9.30
N THR A 43 -21.48 9.25 -8.28
CA THR A 43 -21.96 8.03 -7.62
C THR A 43 -21.95 6.77 -8.48
N GLY A 44 -21.28 5.72 -7.97
CA GLY A 44 -21.12 4.46 -8.68
C GLY A 44 -22.24 3.47 -8.36
N GLN A 45 -22.88 2.94 -9.41
CA GLN A 45 -23.51 1.63 -9.39
C GLN A 45 -23.22 0.92 -10.72
N THR A 46 -22.05 0.29 -10.81
CA THR A 46 -21.94 -0.91 -11.63
C THR A 46 -22.53 -2.04 -10.79
N GLU A 47 -23.81 -2.36 -10.99
CA GLU A 47 -24.42 -3.59 -10.44
C GLU A 47 -23.92 -4.81 -11.23
N GLN A 48 -22.61 -5.03 -11.17
CA GLN A 48 -22.06 -6.33 -11.49
C GLN A 48 -22.44 -7.26 -10.34
N THR A 49 -23.50 -8.03 -10.53
CA THR A 49 -23.78 -9.23 -9.74
C THR A 49 -22.70 -10.26 -10.07
N THR A 50 -21.48 -10.01 -9.61
CA THR A 50 -20.44 -11.02 -9.51
C THR A 50 -20.99 -12.07 -8.57
N ASP A 51 -21.29 -13.25 -9.11
CA ASP A 51 -21.48 -14.45 -8.30
C ASP A 51 -20.11 -14.81 -7.71
N SER A 52 -19.75 -14.06 -6.66
CA SER A 52 -18.64 -14.39 -5.77
C SER A 52 -19.06 -15.56 -4.88
N THR A 53 -19.41 -16.67 -5.50
CA THR A 53 -19.16 -18.01 -4.97
C THR A 53 -17.71 -18.00 -4.48
N ALA A 54 -17.56 -17.89 -3.16
CA ALA A 54 -16.28 -17.74 -2.48
C ALA A 54 -15.52 -19.08 -2.58
N THR A 55 -14.86 -19.27 -3.71
CA THR A 55 -13.99 -20.41 -4.00
C THR A 55 -12.81 -20.35 -3.04
N ASN A 56 -12.95 -21.07 -1.93
CA ASN A 56 -11.91 -21.24 -0.92
C ASN A 56 -10.68 -21.86 -1.63
N GLY A 57 -9.58 -21.12 -1.69
CA GLY A 57 -8.36 -21.54 -2.40
C GLY A 57 -8.23 -21.04 -3.84
N GLY A 58 -8.99 -20.02 -4.27
CA GLY A 58 -8.66 -19.28 -5.49
C GLY A 58 -7.25 -18.65 -5.41
N ALA A 59 -6.53 -18.66 -6.54
CA ALA A 59 -5.31 -17.88 -6.67
C ALA A 59 -5.65 -16.39 -6.80
N ALA A 60 -4.79 -15.54 -6.27
CA ALA A 60 -4.86 -14.08 -6.42
C ALA A 60 -3.49 -13.55 -6.87
N THR A 61 -3.47 -12.32 -7.38
CA THR A 61 -2.26 -11.57 -7.72
C THR A 61 -2.19 -10.33 -6.83
N VAL A 62 -1.02 -10.04 -6.27
CA VAL A 62 -0.76 -8.91 -5.37
C VAL A 62 0.65 -8.37 -5.59
N THR A 63 0.93 -7.17 -5.11
CA THR A 63 2.28 -6.61 -5.08
C THR A 63 2.88 -6.80 -3.69
N ALA A 64 4.00 -7.51 -3.58
CA ALA A 64 4.80 -7.53 -2.36
C ALA A 64 5.78 -6.35 -2.34
N ALA A 65 5.92 -5.68 -1.20
CA ALA A 65 7.01 -4.74 -0.95
C ALA A 65 8.09 -5.42 -0.10
N VAL A 66 9.32 -5.42 -0.62
CA VAL A 66 10.50 -6.10 -0.07
C VAL A 66 11.59 -5.06 0.18
N GLU A 67 11.94 -4.84 1.44
CA GLU A 67 13.01 -3.93 1.86
C GLU A 67 14.33 -4.69 2.11
N PRO A 68 15.49 -4.07 1.85
CA PRO A 68 16.78 -4.66 2.16
C PRO A 68 17.01 -4.74 3.68
N ASP A 69 17.86 -5.67 4.10
CA ASP A 69 18.30 -5.84 5.48
C ASP A 69 18.89 -4.52 6.04
N GLN A 70 18.23 -3.99 7.07
CA GLN A 70 18.58 -2.71 7.68
C GLN A 70 19.82 -2.81 8.59
N GLU A 71 20.13 -3.98 9.17
CA GLU A 71 21.34 -4.18 9.97
C GLU A 71 22.57 -4.26 9.05
N GLN A 72 22.48 -5.02 7.97
CA GLN A 72 23.52 -5.08 6.95
C GLN A 72 23.74 -3.71 6.27
N LEU A 73 22.68 -2.97 5.95
CA LEU A 73 22.81 -1.61 5.39
C LEU A 73 23.54 -0.66 6.37
N GLN A 74 23.23 -0.73 7.66
CA GLN A 74 23.93 0.05 8.69
C GLN A 74 25.41 -0.36 8.84
N GLU A 75 25.74 -1.65 8.71
CA GLU A 75 27.13 -2.12 8.71
C GLU A 75 27.90 -1.57 7.49
N ARG A 76 27.32 -1.68 6.28
CA ARG A 76 27.91 -1.10 5.06
C ARG A 76 28.10 0.41 5.18
N GLU A 77 27.12 1.15 5.69
CA GLU A 77 27.27 2.59 5.96
C GLU A 77 28.42 2.89 6.93
N SER A 78 28.54 2.11 8.00
CA SER A 78 29.59 2.29 9.02
C SER A 78 30.99 2.04 8.44
N ALA A 79 31.14 0.99 7.61
CA ALA A 79 32.37 0.70 6.89
C ALA A 79 32.77 1.83 5.94
N ILE A 80 31.83 2.30 5.09
CA ILE A 80 32.07 3.38 4.12
C ILE A 80 32.45 4.69 4.83
N ARG A 81 31.82 5.02 5.97
CA ARG A 81 32.20 6.17 6.81
C ARG A 81 33.62 6.03 7.35
N SER A 82 33.97 4.87 7.91
CA SER A 82 35.30 4.58 8.45
C SER A 82 36.41 4.69 7.39
N GLU A 83 36.15 4.20 6.17
CA GLU A 83 37.07 4.33 5.02
C GLU A 83 37.27 5.79 4.60
N LEU A 84 36.19 6.58 4.59
CA LEU A 84 36.22 8.00 4.24
C LEU A 84 36.97 8.85 5.29
N ASP A 85 36.69 8.64 6.58
CA ASP A 85 37.40 9.32 7.68
C ASP A 85 38.87 8.90 7.78
N SER A 86 39.20 7.67 7.38
CA SER A 86 40.59 7.19 7.25
C SER A 86 41.32 7.75 6.01
N GLY A 87 40.58 8.32 5.05
CA GLY A 87 41.12 8.80 3.79
C GLY A 87 41.46 7.71 2.77
N ASN A 88 40.93 6.49 2.93
CA ASN A 88 41.08 5.39 1.98
C ASN A 88 40.30 5.65 0.68
N ILE A 89 39.14 6.31 0.80
CA ILE A 89 38.23 6.63 -0.31
C ILE A 89 37.90 8.12 -0.34
N SER A 90 37.62 8.66 -1.52
CA SER A 90 37.12 10.03 -1.67
C SER A 90 35.62 10.13 -1.35
N GLN A 91 35.13 11.36 -1.11
CA GLN A 91 33.69 11.62 -0.98
C GLN A 91 32.90 11.22 -2.24
N SER A 92 33.53 11.19 -3.42
CA SER A 92 32.95 10.68 -4.66
C SER A 92 32.77 9.16 -4.65
N GLU A 93 33.76 8.42 -4.16
CA GLU A 93 33.73 6.95 -4.06
C GLU A 93 32.79 6.49 -2.94
N ALA A 94 32.80 7.15 -1.78
CA ALA A 94 31.84 6.88 -0.70
C ALA A 94 30.37 7.05 -1.17
N ARG A 95 30.11 8.05 -2.03
CA ARG A 95 28.78 8.24 -2.66
C ARG A 95 28.46 7.18 -3.72
N ALA A 96 29.45 6.55 -4.33
CA ALA A 96 29.23 5.43 -5.26
C ALA A 96 28.91 4.17 -4.45
N GLN A 97 29.85 3.72 -3.61
CA GLN A 97 29.72 2.54 -2.74
C GLN A 97 28.41 2.53 -1.95
N PHE A 98 27.91 3.69 -1.48
CA PHE A 98 26.63 3.75 -0.77
C PHE A 98 25.41 3.45 -1.66
N ARG A 99 25.39 3.91 -2.92
CA ARG A 99 24.33 3.54 -3.88
C ARG A 99 24.47 2.08 -4.31
N ASP A 100 25.71 1.63 -4.49
CA ASP A 100 26.02 0.29 -4.94
C ASP A 100 25.57 -0.73 -3.87
N ALA A 101 25.93 -0.51 -2.60
CA ALA A 101 25.47 -1.33 -1.46
C ALA A 101 23.94 -1.29 -1.26
N GLN A 102 23.27 -0.15 -1.50
CA GLN A 102 21.79 -0.08 -1.48
C GLN A 102 21.13 -0.84 -2.64
N SER A 103 21.87 -1.10 -3.72
CA SER A 103 21.41 -1.88 -4.88
C SER A 103 21.67 -3.37 -4.67
N GLU A 104 22.86 -3.73 -4.17
CA GLU A 104 23.27 -5.09 -3.83
C GLU A 104 22.34 -5.70 -2.77
N LEU A 105 22.23 -5.08 -1.59
CA LEU A 105 21.41 -5.60 -0.48
C LEU A 105 19.92 -5.77 -0.82
N ARG A 106 19.42 -5.01 -1.82
CA ARG A 106 18.04 -5.13 -2.29
C ARG A 106 17.87 -6.26 -3.30
N GLN A 107 18.84 -6.47 -4.19
CA GLN A 107 18.88 -7.67 -5.05
C GLN A 107 19.01 -8.94 -4.20
N GLU A 108 19.80 -8.90 -3.13
CA GLU A 108 19.93 -10.00 -2.16
C GLU A 108 18.59 -10.28 -1.45
N ALA A 109 17.88 -9.25 -0.98
CA ALA A 109 16.56 -9.41 -0.36
C ALA A 109 15.48 -9.91 -1.35
N LEU A 110 15.48 -9.42 -2.60
CA LEU A 110 14.57 -9.88 -3.66
C LEU A 110 14.81 -11.35 -4.02
N ALA A 111 16.07 -11.79 -4.09
CA ALA A 111 16.42 -13.18 -4.35
C ALA A 111 16.02 -14.12 -3.20
N ALA A 112 16.23 -13.70 -1.93
CA ALA A 112 15.77 -14.44 -0.76
C ALA A 112 14.24 -14.58 -0.74
N PHE A 113 13.53 -13.50 -1.07
CA PHE A 113 12.07 -13.52 -1.21
C PHE A 113 11.60 -14.48 -2.32
N GLU A 114 12.26 -14.51 -3.49
CA GLU A 114 11.91 -15.43 -4.58
C GLU A 114 12.09 -16.91 -4.19
N GLU A 115 13.13 -17.24 -3.41
CA GLU A 115 13.36 -18.58 -2.87
C GLU A 115 12.22 -18.98 -1.89
N GLN A 116 11.93 -18.13 -0.90
CA GLN A 116 10.87 -18.36 0.10
C GLN A 116 9.46 -18.42 -0.54
N ALA A 117 9.19 -17.55 -1.51
CA ALA A 117 7.95 -17.53 -2.28
C ALA A 117 7.76 -18.86 -3.04
N SER A 118 8.82 -19.33 -3.71
CA SER A 118 8.81 -20.59 -4.45
C SER A 118 8.53 -21.80 -3.54
N GLU A 119 9.13 -21.85 -2.35
CA GLU A 119 8.85 -22.90 -1.35
C GLU A 119 7.39 -22.86 -0.85
N ALA A 120 6.81 -21.66 -0.69
CA ALA A 120 5.41 -21.47 -0.28
C ALA A 120 4.38 -21.72 -1.39
N GLY A 121 4.80 -21.98 -2.63
CA GLY A 121 3.92 -22.14 -3.78
C GLY A 121 3.34 -20.82 -4.32
N ILE A 122 4.11 -19.73 -4.16
CA ILE A 122 3.87 -18.41 -4.75
C ILE A 122 4.79 -18.26 -5.96
N SER A 123 4.27 -17.77 -7.08
CA SER A 123 5.05 -17.42 -8.25
C SER A 123 5.40 -15.93 -8.23
N VAL A 124 6.66 -15.60 -8.51
CA VAL A 124 7.06 -14.26 -8.95
C VAL A 124 6.74 -14.11 -10.44
N GLU A 125 6.07 -13.03 -10.83
CA GLU A 125 5.69 -12.75 -12.22
C GLU A 125 6.52 -11.63 -12.85
N ASP A 126 6.84 -10.57 -12.11
CA ASP A 126 7.68 -9.43 -12.55
C ASP A 126 8.23 -8.66 -11.32
N SER A 127 9.29 -7.86 -11.49
CA SER A 127 9.89 -7.03 -10.42
C SER A 127 10.18 -5.59 -10.88
N VAL A 128 10.14 -4.65 -9.94
CA VAL A 128 10.65 -3.28 -10.15
C VAL A 128 11.69 -2.98 -9.08
N ASP A 129 12.89 -3.53 -9.29
CA ASP A 129 14.01 -3.54 -8.34
C ASP A 129 14.35 -2.14 -7.80
N GLN A 130 14.21 -1.09 -8.62
CA GLN A 130 14.46 0.29 -8.18
C GLN A 130 13.56 0.78 -7.04
N PHE A 131 12.41 0.12 -6.83
CA PHE A 131 11.45 0.41 -5.74
C PHE A 131 11.28 -0.74 -4.73
N GLY A 132 11.91 -1.90 -4.95
CA GLY A 132 11.75 -3.06 -4.07
C GLY A 132 10.34 -3.65 -4.07
N VAL A 133 9.65 -3.63 -5.22
CA VAL A 133 8.31 -4.21 -5.36
C VAL A 133 8.30 -5.36 -6.36
N VAL A 134 7.53 -6.41 -6.03
CA VAL A 134 7.43 -7.66 -6.80
C VAL A 134 5.97 -7.97 -7.06
N LEU A 135 5.63 -8.27 -8.31
CA LEU A 135 4.32 -8.81 -8.67
C LEU A 135 4.33 -10.31 -8.41
N VAL A 136 3.44 -10.78 -7.55
CA VAL A 136 3.35 -12.19 -7.16
C VAL A 136 1.93 -12.73 -7.28
N SER A 137 1.81 -13.99 -7.69
CA SER A 137 0.52 -14.70 -7.70
C SER A 137 0.61 -16.07 -7.06
N GLY A 138 -0.48 -16.49 -6.42
CA GLY A 138 -0.52 -17.74 -5.68
C GLY A 138 -1.78 -17.91 -4.84
N PRO A 139 -1.89 -19.00 -4.06
CA PRO A 139 -3.01 -19.23 -3.16
C PRO A 139 -3.09 -18.10 -2.12
N ALA A 140 -4.28 -17.52 -1.92
CA ALA A 140 -4.45 -16.38 -1.01
C ALA A 140 -3.92 -16.61 0.43
N ALA A 141 -3.94 -17.86 0.92
CA ALA A 141 -3.37 -18.22 2.22
C ALA A 141 -1.83 -18.22 2.24
N ALA A 142 -1.18 -18.59 1.12
CA ALA A 142 0.28 -18.51 0.99
C ALA A 142 0.73 -17.05 0.85
N LEU A 143 0.02 -16.24 0.03
CA LEU A 143 0.28 -14.81 -0.12
C LEU A 143 0.23 -14.07 1.22
N ILE A 144 -0.82 -14.28 2.03
CA ILE A 144 -0.89 -13.70 3.38
C ILE A 144 0.23 -14.24 4.31
N GLY A 145 0.67 -15.48 4.11
CA GLY A 145 1.83 -16.06 4.81
C GLY A 145 3.16 -15.40 4.46
N ALA A 146 3.30 -14.78 3.28
CA ALA A 146 4.52 -14.07 2.89
C ALA A 146 4.80 -12.82 3.74
N LEU A 147 3.83 -12.34 4.53
CA LEU A 147 4.05 -11.30 5.57
C LEU A 147 4.89 -11.78 6.77
N ASP A 148 5.20 -13.08 6.84
CA ASP A 148 6.10 -13.68 7.84
C ASP A 148 7.53 -13.83 7.28
N PHE A 149 7.78 -13.49 6.01
CA PHE A 149 9.11 -13.56 5.39
C PHE A 149 9.94 -12.31 5.73
N ASP A 150 11.23 -12.51 5.95
CA ASP A 150 12.19 -11.41 6.15
C ASP A 150 12.18 -10.42 4.97
N GLY A 151 12.27 -9.13 5.28
CA GLY A 151 12.22 -8.03 4.31
C GLY A 151 10.81 -7.68 3.78
N VAL A 152 9.80 -8.55 3.90
CA VAL A 152 8.45 -8.23 3.40
C VAL A 152 7.73 -7.27 4.36
N THR A 153 7.47 -6.03 3.91
CA THR A 153 6.86 -4.99 4.76
C THR A 153 5.39 -4.69 4.43
N ALA A 154 4.91 -5.05 3.23
CA ALA A 154 3.50 -4.94 2.87
C ALA A 154 3.09 -5.86 1.71
N LEU A 155 1.79 -6.18 1.66
CA LEU A 155 1.09 -6.65 0.47
C LEU A 155 0.15 -5.54 0.00
N LEU A 156 0.24 -5.16 -1.27
CA LEU A 156 -0.48 -4.05 -1.90
C LEU A 156 -1.29 -4.54 -3.11
N PRO A 157 -2.27 -3.76 -3.61
CA PRO A 157 -2.99 -4.09 -4.83
C PRO A 157 -2.05 -4.15 -6.05
N GLU A 158 -2.35 -5.06 -6.99
CA GLU A 158 -1.64 -5.24 -8.27
C GLU A 158 -1.36 -3.92 -9.02
N SER A 159 -2.30 -2.96 -8.98
CA SER A 159 -2.12 -1.64 -9.60
C SER A 159 -0.91 -0.86 -9.09
N THR A 160 -0.48 -1.08 -7.85
CA THR A 160 0.71 -0.44 -7.29
C THR A 160 2.00 -0.92 -7.98
N PHE A 161 2.01 -2.13 -8.53
CA PHE A 161 3.08 -2.57 -9.42
C PHE A 161 3.04 -1.83 -10.76
N GLU A 162 1.87 -1.65 -11.38
CA GLU A 162 1.72 -0.86 -12.61
C GLU A 162 2.18 0.60 -12.44
N GLU A 163 1.83 1.21 -11.30
CA GLU A 163 2.27 2.55 -10.90
C GLU A 163 3.79 2.64 -10.73
N ALA A 164 4.41 1.61 -10.12
CA ALA A 164 5.86 1.52 -9.96
C ALA A 164 6.59 1.32 -11.31
N GLN A 165 6.11 0.40 -12.15
CA GLN A 165 6.68 0.10 -13.46
C GLN A 165 6.62 1.33 -14.38
N SER A 166 5.50 2.07 -14.36
CA SER A 166 5.30 3.32 -15.11
C SER A 166 6.28 4.43 -14.71
N GLN A 167 6.57 4.55 -13.40
CA GLN A 167 7.55 5.52 -12.88
C GLN A 167 8.99 5.15 -13.27
N ALA A 168 9.34 3.87 -13.26
CA ALA A 168 10.66 3.38 -13.68
C ALA A 168 10.95 3.67 -15.17
N GLN A 169 9.98 3.40 -16.05
CA GLN A 169 10.06 3.72 -17.48
C GLN A 169 10.25 5.23 -17.72
N THR A 170 9.55 6.06 -16.94
CA THR A 170 9.66 7.53 -17.01
C THR A 170 11.05 8.02 -16.62
N ALA A 171 11.61 7.51 -15.50
CA ALA A 171 12.94 7.89 -15.03
C ALA A 171 14.05 7.55 -16.05
N THR A 172 14.01 6.34 -16.61
CA THR A 172 14.95 5.90 -17.66
C THR A 172 14.87 6.78 -18.91
N THR A 173 13.66 7.20 -19.29
CA THR A 173 13.42 8.09 -20.44
C THR A 173 13.95 9.50 -20.20
N THR A 174 13.88 10.02 -18.97
CA THR A 174 14.47 11.33 -18.62
C THR A 174 16.00 11.27 -18.52
N ALA A 175 16.57 10.17 -18.05
CA ALA A 175 18.03 9.99 -17.96
C ALA A 175 18.73 9.79 -19.32
N SER A 176 17.96 9.66 -20.40
CA SER A 176 18.45 9.37 -21.76
C SER A 176 18.32 10.56 -22.74
N GLN A 177 18.10 11.78 -22.24
CA GLN A 177 17.89 13.02 -23.00
C GLN A 177 18.83 14.15 -22.55
#